data_AF-A0A326RZR0-F1
#
_entry.id   AF-A0A326RZR0-F1
#
_cell.length_a   1.000
_cell.length_b   1.000
_cell.length_c   1.000
_cell.angle_alpha   90.00
_cell.angle_beta   90.00
_cell.angle_gamma   90.00
#
_symmetry.space_group_name_H-M   'P 1'
#
loop_
_entity.id
_entity.type
_entity.pdbx_description
1 polymer ?
#
loop_
_entity_poly.entity_id
_entity_poly.type
_entity_poly.pdbx_seq_one_letter_code
_entity_poly.pdbx_strand_id
1 'polypeptide(L)'
;MEKEKLKNRKNDLLCEKLRSLLNENGYGFSDEDKVLLEEILNELEELSKREIDGNSRDAPLKFLLIAMRFLKLFGIDDIDQLF
;
A
#
# COMPACT_ATOMS: atom_id res chain seq x y z
N MET A 1 17.26 -12.31 -11.39
CA MET A 1 16.10 -13.01 -11.99
C MET A 1 15.14 -13.62 -10.97
N GLU A 2 15.55 -14.44 -9.99
CA GLU A 2 14.59 -14.98 -8.99
C GLU A 2 14.09 -13.94 -7.96
N LYS A 3 14.92 -12.97 -7.58
CA LYS A 3 14.54 -11.90 -6.62
C LYS A 3 13.50 -10.93 -7.18
N GLU A 4 13.43 -10.75 -8.50
CA GLU A 4 12.42 -9.91 -9.19
C GLU A 4 11.03 -10.54 -9.16
N LYS A 5 10.92 -11.84 -9.47
CA LYS A 5 9.65 -12.57 -9.40
C LYS A 5 9.07 -12.62 -7.99
N LEU A 6 9.93 -12.62 -6.97
CA LEU A 6 9.49 -12.63 -5.56
C LEU A 6 9.02 -11.24 -5.09
N LYS A 7 9.57 -10.15 -5.65
CA LYS A 7 9.22 -8.77 -5.29
C LYS A 7 7.84 -8.38 -5.83
N ASN A 8 7.53 -8.72 -7.08
CA ASN A 8 6.18 -8.51 -7.64
C ASN A 8 5.11 -9.28 -6.86
N ARG A 9 5.36 -10.55 -6.53
CA ARG A 9 4.40 -11.37 -5.77
C ARG A 9 3.96 -10.77 -4.43
N LYS A 10 4.84 -10.05 -3.72
CA LYS A 10 4.48 -9.46 -2.42
C LYS A 10 3.60 -8.22 -2.58
N ASN A 11 3.87 -7.38 -3.60
CA ASN A 11 3.04 -6.21 -3.88
C ASN A 11 1.69 -6.64 -4.46
N ASP A 12 1.69 -7.60 -5.37
CA ASP A 12 0.46 -8.17 -5.95
C ASP A 12 -0.45 -8.76 -4.85
N LEU A 13 0.12 -9.48 -3.88
CA LEU A 13 -0.63 -9.97 -2.72
C LEU A 13 -1.19 -8.83 -1.84
N LEU A 14 -0.45 -7.72 -1.70
CA LEU A 14 -0.90 -6.56 -0.94
C LEU A 14 -2.11 -5.89 -1.63
N CYS A 15 -2.02 -5.72 -2.95
CA CYS A 15 -3.12 -5.19 -3.77
C CYS A 15 -4.35 -6.10 -3.73
N GLU A 16 -4.17 -7.42 -3.83
CA GLU A 16 -5.27 -8.39 -3.70
C GLU A 16 -5.96 -8.30 -2.34
N LYS A 17 -5.18 -8.20 -1.25
CA LYS A 17 -5.73 -8.05 0.10
C LYS A 17 -6.49 -6.74 0.28
N LEU A 18 -5.96 -5.63 -0.23
CA LEU A 18 -6.64 -4.33 -0.21
C LEU A 18 -7.96 -4.35 -0.98
N ARG A 19 -7.99 -4.98 -2.17
CA ARG A 19 -9.23 -5.18 -2.93
C ARG A 19 -10.24 -6.05 -2.19
N SER A 20 -9.78 -7.09 -1.50
CA SER A 20 -10.66 -7.92 -0.66
C SER A 20 -11.26 -7.08 0.46
N LEU A 21 -10.44 -6.27 1.12
CA LEU A 21 -10.84 -5.41 2.24
C LEU A 21 -11.82 -4.30 1.81
N LEU A 22 -11.68 -3.77 0.60
CA LEU A 22 -12.64 -2.81 0.01
C LEU A 22 -13.99 -3.46 -0.37
N ASN A 23 -13.98 -4.72 -0.83
CA ASN A 23 -15.18 -5.44 -1.26
C ASN A 23 -15.90 -6.14 -0.10
N GLU A 24 -15.24 -6.37 1.02
CA GLU A 24 -15.85 -6.93 2.21
C GLU A 24 -16.70 -5.86 2.93
N ASN A 25 -18.02 -6.02 2.85
CA ASN A 25 -19.00 -5.19 3.59
C ASN A 25 -18.92 -5.32 5.13
N GLY A 26 -17.97 -6.11 5.66
CA GLY A 26 -17.81 -6.37 7.09
C GLY A 26 -16.98 -5.32 7.83
N TYR A 27 -16.09 -4.62 7.13
CA TYR A 27 -15.34 -3.52 7.71
C TYR A 27 -16.18 -2.25 7.54
N GLY A 28 -16.62 -1.68 8.65
CA GLY A 28 -17.45 -0.46 8.70
C GLY A 28 -16.68 0.81 8.32
N PHE A 29 -15.91 0.76 7.23
CA PHE A 29 -15.19 1.91 6.68
C PHE A 29 -16.18 2.97 6.24
N SER A 30 -15.88 4.22 6.59
CA SER A 30 -16.57 5.37 6.04
C SER A 30 -16.30 5.49 4.53
N ASP A 31 -17.08 6.30 3.83
CA ASP A 31 -16.82 6.58 2.42
C ASP A 31 -15.46 7.27 2.23
N GLU A 32 -15.02 8.08 3.19
CA GLU A 32 -13.69 8.70 3.21
C GLU A 32 -12.57 7.66 3.34
N ASP A 33 -12.74 6.67 4.21
CA ASP A 33 -11.76 5.59 4.39
C ASP A 33 -11.63 4.72 3.13
N LYS A 34 -12.75 4.44 2.46
CA LYS A 34 -12.75 3.68 1.20
C LYS A 34 -12.01 4.42 0.10
N VAL A 35 -12.24 5.73 -0.04
CA VAL A 35 -11.51 6.57 -0.99
C VAL A 35 -10.01 6.54 -0.70
N LEU A 36 -9.61 6.66 0.57
CA LEU A 36 -8.20 6.60 0.96
C LEU A 36 -7.57 5.24 0.63
N LEU A 37 -8.29 4.14 0.85
CA LEU A 37 -7.85 2.79 0.53
C LEU A 37 -7.74 2.54 -0.98
N GLU A 38 -8.66 3.09 -1.78
CA GLU A 38 -8.60 3.04 -3.25
C GLU A 38 -7.40 3.81 -3.80
N GLU A 39 -7.12 5.00 -3.24
CA GLU A 39 -5.92 5.77 -3.61
C GLU A 39 -4.64 5.02 -3.27
N ILE A 40 -4.56 4.41 -2.08
CA ILE A 40 -3.43 3.57 -1.67
C ILE A 40 -3.24 2.37 -2.63
N LEU A 41 -4.34 1.71 -3.00
CA LEU A 41 -4.32 0.58 -3.94
C LEU A 41 -3.78 1.01 -5.32
N ASN A 42 -4.26 2.13 -5.85
CA ASN A 42 -3.81 2.67 -7.13
C ASN A 42 -2.31 3.01 -7.12
N GLU A 43 -1.82 3.64 -6.05
CA GLU A 43 -0.40 3.97 -5.90
C GLU A 43 0.49 2.72 -5.79
N LEU A 44 0.03 1.68 -5.08
CA LEU A 44 0.74 0.40 -4.99
C LEU A 44 0.81 -0.33 -6.33
N GLU A 45 -0.28 -0.31 -7.11
CA GLU A 45 -0.30 -0.86 -8.46
C GLU A 45 0.63 -0.10 -9.41
N GLU A 46 0.66 1.23 -9.33
CA GLU A 46 1.61 2.04 -10.09
C GLU A 46 3.06 1.72 -9.73
N LEU A 47 3.34 1.53 -8.43
CA LEU A 47 4.66 1.12 -7.96
C LEU A 47 5.02 -0.32 -8.38
N SER A 48 4.04 -1.19 -8.61
CA SER A 48 4.25 -2.54 -9.16
C SER A 48 4.55 -2.51 -10.66
N LYS A 49 3.88 -1.61 -11.40
CA LYS A 49 3.99 -1.47 -12.85
C LYS A 49 5.26 -0.74 -13.28
N ARG A 50 5.70 0.24 -12.48
CA ARG A 50 7.04 0.83 -12.66
C ARG A 50 8.02 -0.25 -12.23
N GLU A 51 8.73 -0.85 -13.18
CA GLU A 51 9.99 -1.53 -12.84
C GLU A 51 10.71 -0.58 -11.89
N ILE A 52 11.02 -1.06 -10.69
CA ILE A 52 11.85 -0.31 -9.76
C ILE A 52 13.22 -0.31 -10.41
N ASP A 53 13.39 0.54 -11.43
CA ASP A 53 14.65 1.00 -11.91
C ASP A 53 15.37 1.40 -10.63
N GLY A 54 16.41 0.66 -10.29
CA GLY A 54 17.17 0.80 -9.04
C GLY A 54 17.82 2.18 -8.88
N ASN A 55 17.47 3.12 -9.75
CA ASN A 55 17.89 4.51 -9.82
C ASN A 55 16.82 5.51 -9.36
N SER A 56 15.56 5.10 -9.11
CA SER A 56 14.57 6.02 -8.53
C SER A 56 14.75 6.09 -7.01
N ARG A 57 15.48 7.11 -6.56
CA ARG A 57 15.67 7.42 -5.12
C ARG A 57 14.35 7.61 -4.37
N ASP A 58 13.26 7.82 -5.10
CA ASP A 58 11.96 8.18 -4.54
C ASP A 58 11.05 6.96 -4.28
N ALA A 59 11.35 5.77 -4.81
CA ALA A 59 10.48 4.60 -4.62
C ALA A 59 10.34 4.18 -3.14
N PRO A 60 11.41 4.14 -2.31
CA PRO A 60 11.27 3.84 -0.88
C PRO A 60 10.48 4.92 -0.12
N LEU A 61 10.63 6.19 -0.49
CA LEU A 61 9.90 7.30 0.13
C LEU A 61 8.41 7.24 -0.21
N LYS A 62 8.05 6.91 -1.46
CA LYS A 62 6.66 6.67 -1.85
C LYS A 62 6.04 5.52 -1.08
N PHE A 63 6.77 4.41 -0.93
CA PHE A 63 6.28 3.28 -0.13
C PHE A 63 6.07 3.68 1.35
N LEU A 64 6.99 4.44 1.94
CA LEU A 64 6.86 4.96 3.30
C LEU A 64 5.64 5.88 3.44
N LEU A 65 5.40 6.76 2.47
CA LEU A 65 4.25 7.65 2.45
C LEU A 65 2.93 6.86 2.41
N ILE A 66 2.85 5.86 1.55
CA ILE A 66 1.69 4.96 1.45
C ILE A 66 1.45 4.24 2.78
N ALA A 67 2.52 3.72 3.40
CA ALA A 67 2.43 3.06 4.70
C ALA A 67 1.92 4.01 5.79
N MET A 68 2.40 5.26 5.83
CA MET A 68 1.91 6.27 6.79
C MET A 68 0.42 6.60 6.59
N ARG A 69 -0.03 6.73 5.33
CA ARG A 69 -1.46 6.96 5.02
C ARG A 69 -2.33 5.79 5.48
N PHE A 70 -1.84 4.58 5.29
CA PHE A 70 -2.52 3.37 5.77
C PHE A 70 -2.58 3.34 7.31
N LEU A 71 -1.48 3.63 8.01
CA LEU A 71 -1.47 3.69 9.48
C LEU A 71 -2.45 4.73 10.03
N LYS A 72 -2.51 5.90 9.41
CA LYS A 72 -3.46 6.96 9.76
C LYS A 72 -4.92 6.50 9.63
N LEU A 73 -5.25 5.66 8.65
CA LEU A 73 -6.59 5.08 8.49
C LEU A 73 -7.01 4.20 9.68
N PHE A 74 -6.05 3.61 10.40
CA PHE A 74 -6.31 2.84 11.63
C PHE A 74 -6.20 3.70 12.91
N GLY A 75 -6.09 5.03 12.79
CA GLY A 75 -5.90 5.93 13.93
C GLY A 75 -4.53 5.77 14.60
N ILE A 76 -3.55 5.24 13.86
CA ILE A 76 -2.17 5.11 14.33
C ILE A 76 -1.45 6.41 13.97
N ASP A 77 -1.61 7.40 14.84
CA ASP A 77 -1.04 8.74 14.68
C ASP A 77 0.36 8.87 15.32
N ASP A 78 0.68 7.96 16.24
CA ASP A 78 1.96 7.90 16.96
C ASP A 78 2.76 6.68 16.49
N ILE A 79 3.75 6.93 15.63
CA ILE A 79 4.65 5.92 15.09
C ILE A 79 5.90 5.70 15.94
N ASP A 80 6.08 6.47 17.03
CA ASP A 80 7.23 6.33 17.92
C ASP A 80 7.21 5.01 18.69
N GLN A 81 6.05 4.33 18.76
CA GLN A 81 5.89 3.01 19.36
C GLN A 81 5.97 1.84 18.35
N LEU A 82 6.15 2.13 17.06
CA LEU A 82 6.20 1.10 16.01
C LEU A 82 7.59 0.49 15.79
N PHE A 83 8.65 1.08 16.37
CA PHE A 83 10.06 0.66 16.24
C PHE A 83 10.77 0.64 17.60
#